data_AF-A0A3P5WQH3-F1
#
_entry.id   AF-A0A3P5WQH3-F1
#
_cell.length_a   1.000
_cell.length_b   1.000
_cell.length_c   1.000
_cell.angle_alpha   90.00
_cell.angle_beta   90.00
_cell.angle_gamma   90.00
#
_symmetry.space_group_name_H-M   'P 1'
#
loop_
_entity.id
_entity.type
_entity.pdbx_description
1 polymer ?
#
loop_
_entity_poly.entity_id
_entity_poly.type
_entity_poly.pdbx_seq_one_letter_code
_entity_poly.pdbx_strand_id
1 'polypeptide(L)' 'MLLSEAWEKYCFDKKIEGYSPLTLKMYGFQFNLLKRYFGDVTVIDITIGNLK' A
#
# COMPACT_ATOMS: atom_id res chain seq x y z
N MET A 1 6.38 -7.86 7.40
CA MET A 1 6.79 -6.85 6.41
C MET A 1 6.08 -5.58 6.80
N LEU A 2 6.81 -4.47 6.86
CA LEU A 2 6.20 -3.16 7.14
C LEU A 2 5.26 -2.76 6.00
N LEU A 3 4.29 -1.92 6.32
CA LEU A 3 3.32 -1.41 5.35
C LEU A 3 4.01 -0.68 4.19
N SER A 4 5.08 0.07 4.47
CA SER A 4 5.94 0.70 3.44
C SER A 4 6.66 -0.29 2.53
N GLU A 5 7.29 -1.31 3.10
CA GLU A 5 7.94 -2.38 2.33
C GLU A 5 6.94 -3.13 1.44
N ALA A 6 5.71 -3.32 1.93
CA ALA A 6 4.62 -3.93 1.16
C ALA A 6 4.24 -3.08 -0.05
N TRP A 7 4.16 -1.77 0.14
CA TRP A 7 3.85 -0.83 -0.93
C TRP A 7 4.92 -0.78 -2.01
N GLU A 8 6.20 -0.80 -1.64
CA GLU A 8 7.30 -0.83 -2.60
C GLU A 8 7.25 -2.07 -3.49
N LYS A 9 7.06 -3.25 -2.88
CA LYS A 9 6.93 -4.52 -3.63
C LYS A 9 5.69 -4.52 -4.52
N TYR A 10 4.54 -4.07 -3.98
CA TYR A 10 3.32 -3.94 -4.77
C TYR A 10 3.52 -3.02 -5.98
N CYS A 11 4.16 -1.86 -5.80
CA CYS A 11 4.46 -0.95 -6.90
C CYS A 11 5.38 -1.57 -7.96
N PHE A 12 6.38 -2.33 -7.52
CA PHE A 12 7.30 -3.03 -8.43
C PHE A 12 6.55 -4.07 -9.26
N ASP A 13 5.75 -4.93 -8.63
CA ASP A 13 4.95 -5.95 -9.29
C ASP A 13 3.97 -5.32 -10.29
N LYS A 14 3.25 -4.27 -9.87
CA LYS A 14 2.28 -3.60 -10.74
C LYS A 14 2.90 -2.88 -11.93
N LYS A 15 4.14 -2.39 -11.81
CA LYS A 15 4.89 -1.88 -12.96
C LYS A 15 5.18 -2.99 -13.98
N ILE A 16 5.56 -4.18 -13.52
CA ILE A 16 5.80 -5.34 -14.40
C ILE A 16 4.49 -5.78 -15.08
N GLU A 17 3.37 -5.74 -14.35
CA GLU A 17 2.04 -6.00 -14.90
C GLU A 17 1.52 -4.91 -15.86
N GLY A 18 2.27 -3.83 -16.08
CA GLY A 18 1.93 -2.79 -17.06
C GLY A 18 1.00 -1.69 -16.53
N TYR A 19 0.88 -1.52 -15.20
CA TYR A 19 0.09 -0.43 -14.64
C TYR A 19 0.68 0.93 -15.03
N SER A 20 -0.19 1.86 -15.43
CA SER A 20 0.25 3.21 -15.78
C SER A 20 0.83 3.95 -14.56
N PRO A 21 1.79 4.87 -14.76
CA PRO A 21 2.30 5.71 -13.68
C PRO A 21 1.20 6.51 -12.97
N LEU A 22 0.16 6.92 -13.71
CA LEU A 22 -0.99 7.63 -13.14
C LEU A 22 -1.81 6.72 -12.21
N THR A 23 -2.03 5.46 -12.59
CA THR A 23 -2.72 4.47 -11.76
C THR A 23 -1.97 4.23 -10.46
N LEU A 24 -0.65 4.04 -10.53
CA LEU A 24 0.19 3.85 -9.33
C LEU A 24 0.21 5.09 -8.44
N LYS A 25 0.20 6.29 -9.02
CA LYS A 25 0.06 7.55 -8.27
C LYS A 25 -1.26 7.59 -7.50
N MET A 26 -2.36 7.18 -8.12
CA MET A 26 -3.68 7.13 -7.46
C MET A 26 -3.70 6.14 -6.30
N TYR A 27 -3.16 4.94 -6.49
CA TYR A 27 -3.02 3.96 -5.41
C TYR A 27 -2.08 4.45 -4.30
N GLY A 28 -1.08 5.26 -4.64
CA GLY A 28 -0.19 5.90 -3.67
C GLY A 28 -0.94 6.82 -2.70
N PHE A 29 -1.98 7.52 -3.15
CA PHE A 29 -2.83 8.30 -2.23
C PHE A 29 -3.59 7.39 -1.25
N GLN A 30 -4.11 6.26 -1.71
CA GLN A 30 -4.81 5.29 -0.85
C GLN A 30 -3.85 4.66 0.17
N PHE A 31 -2.67 4.26 -0.27
CA PHE A 31 -1.60 3.77 0.61
C PHE A 31 -1.19 4.82 1.66
N ASN A 32 -0.99 6.07 1.25
CA ASN A 32 -0.63 7.14 2.18
C ASN A 32 -1.71 7.38 3.24
N LEU A 33 -3.00 7.23 2.88
CA LEU A 33 -4.09 7.30 3.83
C LEU A 33 -4.05 6.14 4.85
N LEU A 34 -3.83 4.91 4.36
CA LEU A 34 -3.66 3.73 5.21
C LEU A 34 -2.47 3.88 6.16
N LYS A 35 -1.30 4.28 5.66
CA LYS A 35 -0.10 4.51 6.46
C LYS A 35 -0.27 5.66 7.45
N ARG A 36 -1.04 6.70 7.12
CA ARG A 36 -1.35 7.78 8.06
C ARG A 36 -2.27 7.32 9.20
N TYR A 37 -3.22 6.44 8.91
CA TYR A 37 -4.17 5.92 9.90
C TYR A 37 -3.52 4.88 10.82
N PHE A 38 -2.80 3.91 10.24
CA PHE A 38 -2.21 2.80 10.97
C PHE A 38 -0.78 3.06 11.48
N GLY A 39 -0.08 4.06 10.91
CA GLY A 39 1.37 4.14 11.01
C GLY A 39 2.06 3.18 10.05
N ASP A 40 3.39 3.09 10.16
CA ASP A 40 4.19 2.12 9.41
C ASP A 40 4.32 0.81 10.21
N VAL A 41 3.20 0.12 10.37
CA VAL A 41 3.10 -1.14 11.12
C VAL A 41 3.38 -2.34 10.22
N THR A 42 3.56 -3.53 10.81
CA THR A 42 3.59 -4.75 10.02
C THR A 42 2.20 -5.07 9.45
N VAL A 43 2.14 -5.52 8.20
CA VAL A 43 0.86 -5.80 7.51
C VAL A 43 0.01 -6.86 8.23
N ILE A 44 0.66 -7.77 8.98
CA ILE A 44 -0.02 -8.82 9.78
C ILE A 44 -0.87 -8.23 10.91
N ASP A 45 -0.55 -7.03 11.40
CA ASP A 45 -1.30 -6.39 12.49
C ASP A 45 -2.58 -5.68 11.99
N ILE A 46 -2.73 -5.53 10.67
CA ILE A 46 -3.92 -4.94 10.07
C ILE A 46 -4.99 -6.02 9.93
N THR A 47 -6.05 -5.91 10.75
CA THR A 47 -7.19 -6.84 10.70
C THR A 47 -8.35 -6.27 9.89
N ILE A 48 -9.26 -7.13 9.42
CA ILE A 48 -10.48 -6.71 8.71
C ILE A 48 -11.34 -5.76 9.58
N GLY A 49 -11.33 -5.96 10.90
CA GLY A 49 -12.05 -5.07 11.83
C GLY A 49 -11.56 -3.62 11.79
N ASN A 50 -10.30 -3.41 11.40
CA ASN A 50 -9.70 -2.10 11.30
C ASN A 50 -9.98 -1.41 9.95
N LEU A 51 -10.48 -2.14 8.95
CA LEU A 51 -10.71 -1.66 7.57
C LEU A 51 -12.18 -1.32 7.29
N LYS A 52 -13.00 -1.26 8.34
CA LYS A 52 -14.43 -0.92 8.27
C LYS A 52 -14.69 0.58 8.24
#